data_AF-A0A972GHK3-F1
#
_entry.id   AF-A0A972GHK3-F1
#
_cell.length_a   1.000
_cell.length_b   1.000
_cell.length_c   1.000
_cell.angle_alpha   90.00
_cell.angle_beta   90.00
_cell.angle_gamma   90.00
#
_symmetry.space_group_name_H-M   'P 1'
#
loop_
_entity.id
_entity.type
_entity.pdbx_description
1 polymer ?
#
loop_
_entity_poly.entity_id
_entity_poly.type
_entity_poly.pdbx_seq_one_letter_code
_entity_poly.pdbx_strand_id
1 'polypeptide(L)'
;MQQQLLRVLLGLNRVYYFGFKWLDVVAERLQYKPDNLTQRFAQVFQGDPATGAQELSTLVDETYDLIEYHVPQIDVARLRTIFQYQRPVWDEAPPIPNAKGLL
;
A
#
# COMPACT_ATOMS: atom_id res chain seq x y z
N MET A 1 -0.93 0.44 7.94
CA MET A 1 -0.80 0.54 6.48
C MET A 1 -0.49 1.95 5.99
N GLN A 2 -1.29 2.98 6.31
CA GLN A 2 -1.06 4.36 5.80
C GLN A 2 0.34 4.92 6.05
N GLN A 3 0.86 4.76 7.28
CA GLN A 3 2.23 5.19 7.61
C GLN A 3 3.32 4.40 6.85
N GLN A 4 3.04 3.14 6.50
CA GLN A 4 3.96 2.33 5.70
C GLN A 4 3.97 2.81 4.25
N LEU A 5 2.79 3.08 3.68
CA LEU A 5 2.65 3.64 2.34
C LEU A 5 3.43 4.95 2.18
N LEU A 6 3.30 5.88 3.14
CA LEU A 6 4.07 7.13 3.13
C LEU A 6 5.58 6.89 3.21
N ARG A 7 6.04 5.93 4.02
CA ARG A 7 7.47 5.58 4.10
C ARG A 7 8.00 4.99 2.79
N VAL A 8 7.19 4.17 2.13
CA VAL A 8 7.53 3.60 0.81
C VAL A 8 7.66 4.72 -0.22
N LEU A 9 6.70 5.64 -0.28
CA LEU A 9 6.77 6.81 -1.17
C LEU A 9 7.98 7.69 -0.86
N LEU A 10 8.30 7.94 0.41
CA LEU A 10 9.52 8.64 0.81
C LEU A 10 10.79 7.91 0.31
N GLY A 11 10.84 6.59 0.47
CA GLY A 11 11.95 5.75 -0.01
C GLY A 11 12.11 5.80 -1.53
N LEU A 12 11.01 5.65 -2.27
CA LEU A 12 10.97 5.75 -3.74
C LEU A 12 11.53 7.09 -4.23
N ASN A 13 11.18 8.17 -3.52
CA ASN A 13 11.61 9.53 -3.86
C ASN A 13 12.97 9.92 -3.26
N ARG A 14 13.63 9.02 -2.52
CA ARG A 14 14.89 9.30 -1.78
C ARG A 14 14.80 10.51 -0.86
N VAL A 15 13.62 10.74 -0.27
CA VAL A 15 13.38 11.85 0.67
C VAL A 15 13.53 11.32 2.09
N TYR A 16 14.57 11.79 2.78
CA TYR A 16 14.72 11.52 4.20
C TYR A 16 13.86 12.50 5.02
N TYR A 17 13.09 12.01 5.99
CA TYR A 17 12.14 12.83 6.72
C TYR A 17 12.02 12.44 8.20
N PHE A 18 11.99 13.43 9.09
CA PHE A 18 12.08 13.25 10.54
C PHE A 18 10.74 13.41 11.29
N GLY A 19 9.60 13.68 10.64
CA GLY A 19 8.30 13.67 11.33
C GLY A 19 7.08 14.17 10.55
N PHE A 20 6.03 13.35 10.45
CA PHE A 20 4.79 13.58 9.69
C PHE A 20 3.84 14.57 10.38
N LYS A 21 4.14 15.89 10.32
CA LYS A 21 3.17 16.90 10.79
C LYS A 21 2.22 17.41 9.71
N TRP A 22 2.60 17.38 8.43
CA TRP A 22 1.77 17.92 7.34
C TRP A 22 1.91 17.05 6.10
N LEU A 23 0.85 16.33 5.73
CA LEU A 23 0.85 15.44 4.57
C LEU A 23 1.08 16.21 3.28
N ASP A 24 0.53 17.42 3.15
CA ASP A 24 0.74 18.29 1.98
C ASP A 24 2.21 18.63 1.77
N VAL A 25 2.92 19.03 2.84
CA VAL A 25 4.36 19.34 2.78
C VAL A 25 5.18 18.12 2.39
N VAL A 26 4.77 16.93 2.83
CA VAL A 26 5.40 15.67 2.40
C VAL A 26 5.12 15.44 0.92
N ALA A 27 3.86 15.55 0.49
CA ALA A 27 3.44 15.31 -0.87
C ALA A 27 4.11 16.24 -1.89
N GLU A 28 4.34 17.51 -1.56
CA GLU A 28 5.09 18.46 -2.39
C GLU A 28 6.52 18.01 -2.69
N ARG A 29 7.14 17.24 -1.80
CA ARG A 29 8.52 16.72 -1.97
C ARG A 29 8.58 15.41 -2.75
N LEU A 30 7.44 14.79 -3.05
CA LEU A 30 7.37 13.56 -3.82
C LEU A 30 7.24 13.89 -5.31
N GLN A 31 8.28 13.58 -6.07
CA GLN A 31 8.25 13.63 -7.53
C GLN A 31 7.40 12.49 -8.11
N TYR A 32 7.52 11.30 -7.53
CA TYR A 32 6.77 10.10 -7.90
C TYR A 32 5.73 9.80 -6.82
N LYS A 33 4.47 10.04 -7.13
CA LYS A 33 3.36 9.80 -6.20
C LYS A 33 2.06 9.56 -6.98
N PRO A 34 1.09 8.84 -6.38
CA PRO A 34 -0.27 8.82 -6.86
C PRO A 34 -0.87 10.21 -7.06
N ASP A 35 -1.73 10.33 -8.07
CA ASP A 35 -2.48 11.57 -8.32
C ASP A 35 -3.40 11.88 -7.14
N ASN A 36 -3.52 13.17 -6.81
CA ASN A 36 -4.35 13.69 -5.72
C ASN A 36 -4.08 13.03 -4.35
N LEU A 37 -2.83 12.59 -4.10
CA LEU A 37 -2.43 11.82 -2.93
C LEU A 37 -3.01 12.35 -1.61
N THR A 38 -2.84 13.63 -1.28
CA THR A 38 -3.33 14.18 0.01
C THR A 38 -4.85 14.09 0.11
N GLN A 39 -5.58 14.48 -0.93
CA GLN A 39 -7.03 14.42 -0.95
C GLN A 39 -7.51 12.98 -0.74
N ARG A 40 -6.93 12.03 -1.46
CA ARG A 40 -7.31 10.62 -1.38
C ARG A 40 -6.99 10.03 -0.01
N PHE A 41 -5.84 10.37 0.57
CA PHE A 41 -5.52 10.03 1.96
C PHE A 41 -6.53 10.61 2.96
N ALA A 42 -7.00 11.83 2.76
CA ALA A 42 -8.03 12.41 3.61
C ALA A 42 -9.37 11.65 3.48
N GLN A 43 -9.75 11.26 2.26
CA GLN A 43 -10.97 10.49 1.99
C GLN A 43 -10.97 9.11 2.66
N VAL A 44 -9.80 8.45 2.78
CA VAL A 44 -9.67 7.18 3.52
C VAL A 44 -10.20 7.28 4.96
N PHE A 45 -10.13 8.47 5.59
CA PHE A 45 -10.58 8.68 6.97
C PHE A 45 -11.97 9.30 7.11
N GLN A 46 -12.57 9.79 6.02
CA GLN A 46 -13.82 10.57 6.06
C GLN A 46 -15.05 9.79 5.58
N GLY A 47 -14.83 8.68 4.87
CA GLY A 47 -15.90 7.86 4.30
C GLY A 47 -16.28 6.62 5.13
N ASP A 48 -17.14 5.79 4.55
CA ASP A 48 -17.43 4.44 5.02
C ASP A 48 -16.14 3.60 5.10
N PRO A 49 -15.92 2.79 6.17
CA PRO A 49 -14.69 2.02 6.34
C PRO A 49 -14.35 1.09 5.17
N ALA A 50 -15.34 0.47 4.51
CA ALA A 50 -15.08 -0.40 3.37
C ALA A 50 -14.59 0.42 2.17
N THR A 51 -15.19 1.59 1.96
CA THR A 51 -14.78 2.53 0.92
C THR A 51 -13.36 3.08 1.18
N GLY A 52 -13.05 3.45 2.43
CA GLY A 52 -11.71 3.89 2.82
C GLY A 52 -10.66 2.79 2.68
N ALA A 53 -11.00 1.53 3.00
CA ALA A 53 -10.11 0.40 2.80
C ALA A 53 -9.85 0.13 1.31
N GLN A 54 -10.88 0.22 0.47
CA GLN A 54 -10.74 0.09 -0.99
C GLN A 54 -9.84 1.18 -1.55
N GLU A 55 -10.06 2.44 -1.14
CA GLU A 55 -9.24 3.58 -1.58
C GLU A 55 -7.78 3.42 -1.17
N LEU A 56 -7.53 2.95 0.06
CA LEU A 56 -6.17 2.66 0.52
C LEU A 56 -5.52 1.52 -0.27
N SER A 57 -6.29 0.49 -0.64
CA SER A 57 -5.81 -0.60 -1.50
C SER A 57 -5.40 -0.09 -2.88
N THR A 58 -6.23 0.76 -3.49
CA THR A 58 -5.92 1.40 -4.78
C THR A 58 -4.63 2.21 -4.71
N LEU A 59 -4.43 3.01 -3.65
CA LEU A 59 -3.19 3.78 -3.46
C LEU A 59 -1.95 2.89 -3.29
N VAL A 60 -2.08 1.72 -2.69
CA VAL A 60 -0.98 0.73 -2.60
C VAL A 60 -0.67 0.15 -3.97
N ASP A 61 -1.69 -0.24 -4.75
CA ASP A 61 -1.52 -0.78 -6.09
C ASP A 61 -0.89 0.22 -7.07
N GLU A 62 -1.26 1.50 -7.02
CA GLU A 62 -0.63 2.55 -7.81
C GLU A 62 0.81 2.84 -7.37
N THR A 63 1.09 2.71 -6.07
CA THR A 63 2.47 2.84 -5.56
C THR A 63 3.34 1.69 -6.04
N TYR A 64 2.78 0.49 -6.16
CA TYR A 64 3.45 -0.64 -6.78
C TYR A 64 3.78 -0.37 -8.25
N ASP A 65 2.86 0.21 -9.03
CA ASP A 65 3.12 0.60 -10.43
C ASP A 65 4.30 1.59 -10.53
N LEU A 66 4.34 2.59 -9.63
CA LEU A 66 5.43 3.55 -9.57
C LEU A 66 6.79 2.90 -9.23
N ILE A 67 6.80 1.94 -8.30
CA ILE A 67 8.05 1.23 -7.94
C ILE A 67 8.50 0.36 -9.10
N GLU A 68 7.59 -0.39 -9.73
CA GLU A 68 7.91 -1.24 -10.87
C GLU A 68 8.54 -0.44 -12.01
N TYR A 69 7.99 0.76 -12.29
CA TYR A 69 8.51 1.65 -13.32
C TYR A 69 9.86 2.28 -12.97
N HIS A 70 10.03 2.77 -11.73
CA HIS A 70 11.22 3.56 -11.35
C HIS A 70 12.35 2.74 -10.69
N VAL A 71 12.04 1.54 -10.16
CA VAL A 71 12.98 0.67 -9.43
C VAL A 71 12.79 -0.79 -9.87
N PRO A 72 13.13 -1.15 -11.12
CA PRO A 72 12.81 -2.46 -11.70
C PRO A 72 13.56 -3.64 -11.05
N GLN A 73 14.48 -3.38 -10.11
CA GLN A 73 15.16 -4.43 -9.34
C GLN A 73 14.28 -5.03 -8.24
N ILE A 74 13.15 -4.41 -7.90
CA ILE A 74 12.22 -4.90 -6.88
C ILE A 74 11.14 -5.74 -7.56
N ASP A 75 10.97 -6.99 -7.12
CA ASP A 75 9.87 -7.85 -7.54
C ASP A 75 8.55 -7.42 -6.86
N VAL A 76 7.93 -6.41 -7.46
CA VAL A 76 6.67 -5.85 -6.99
C VAL A 76 5.50 -6.80 -7.26
N ALA A 77 5.58 -7.64 -8.31
CA ALA A 77 4.53 -8.60 -8.65
C ALA A 77 4.26 -9.56 -7.49
N ARG A 78 5.32 -10.12 -6.88
CA ARG A 78 5.20 -10.97 -5.69
C ARG A 78 4.57 -10.23 -4.51
N LEU A 79 4.97 -8.98 -4.25
CA LEU A 79 4.43 -8.17 -3.16
C LEU A 79 2.93 -7.88 -3.36
N ARG A 80 2.53 -7.60 -4.60
CA ARG A 80 1.14 -7.39 -4.99
C ARG A 80 0.29 -8.64 -4.76
N THR A 81 0.78 -9.82 -5.15
CA THR A 81 0.08 -11.09 -4.89
C THR A 81 -0.17 -11.32 -3.41
N ILE A 82 0.82 -11.06 -2.55
CA ILE A 82 0.67 -11.21 -1.10
C ILE A 82 -0.34 -10.20 -0.56
N PHE A 83 -0.31 -8.95 -1.04
CA PHE A 83 -1.19 -7.89 -0.57
C PHE A 83 -2.66 -8.12 -0.96
N GLN A 84 -2.90 -8.57 -2.20
CA GLN A 84 -4.24 -8.81 -2.73
C GLN A 84 -4.86 -10.13 -2.24
N TYR A 85 -4.11 -10.95 -1.50
CA TYR A 85 -4.62 -12.20 -0.96
C TYR A 85 -5.77 -11.96 0.03
N GLN A 86 -6.98 -12.33 -0.39
CA GLN A 86 -8.14 -12.38 0.48
C GLN A 86 -8.25 -13.76 1.10
N ARG A 87 -8.41 -13.81 2.43
CA ARG A 87 -8.68 -15.08 3.09
C ARG A 87 -10.04 -15.60 2.64
N PRO A 88 -10.13 -16.86 2.18
CA PRO A 88 -11.43 -17.46 1.93
C PRO A 88 -12.27 -17.42 3.22
N VAL A 89 -13.56 -17.09 3.05
CA VAL A 89 -14.55 -17.26 4.10
C VAL A 89 -14.90 -18.74 4.12
N TRP A 90 -14.70 -19.38 5.26
CA TRP A 90 -15.02 -20.79 5.43
C TRP A 90 -16.35 -20.93 6.14
N ASP A 91 -17.32 -21.58 5.49
CA ASP A 91 -18.58 -21.97 6.13
C ASP A 91 -18.39 -23.15 7.10
N GLU A 92 -17.33 -23.93 6.90
CA GLU A 92 -16.91 -25.06 7.74
C GLU A 92 -15.49 -24.85 8.29
N ALA A 93 -15.06 -25.69 9.22
CA ALA A 93 -13.70 -25.57 9.77
C ALA A 93 -12.65 -25.67 8.65
N PRO A 94 -11.66 -24.75 8.57
CA PRO A 94 -10.65 -24.78 7.52
C PRO A 94 -9.85 -26.09 7.59
N PRO A 95 -9.47 -26.66 6.44
CA PRO A 95 -8.69 -27.90 6.41
C PRO A 95 -7.38 -27.69 7.18
N ILE A 96 -7.06 -28.60 8.09
CA ILE A 96 -5.80 -28.57 8.85
C ILE A 96 -4.66 -28.70 7.84
N PRO A 97 -3.75 -27.72 7.72
CA PRO A 97 -2.66 -27.81 6.77
C PRO A 97 -1.82 -29.05 7.07
N ASN A 98 -1.72 -29.95 6.10
CA ASN A 98 -0.87 -31.12 6.16
C ASN A 98 0.56 -30.62 6.40
N ALA A 99 1.32 -31.26 7.31
CA ALA A 99 2.68 -30.87 7.71
C ALA A 99 3.74 -30.85 6.57
N LYS A 100 3.32 -30.95 5.31
CA LYS A 100 4.15 -30.86 4.10
C LYS A 100 3.98 -29.55 3.29
N GLY A 101 3.12 -28.62 3.72
CA GLY A 101 2.81 -27.39 2.96
C GLY A 101 3.52 -26.11 3.43
N LEU A 102 4.48 -26.20 4.36
CA LEU A 102 5.27 -25.07 4.85
C LEU A 102 6.75 -25.26 4.47
N LEU A 103 7.04 -25.27 3.17
CA LEU A 103 8.37 -25.04 2.61
C LEU A 103 8.23 -24.24 1.31
#